data_AF-A0A2P9JY93-F1
#
_entry.id   AF-A0A2P9JY93-F1
#
_cell.length_a   1.000
_cell.length_b   1.000
_cell.length_c   1.000
_cell.angle_alpha   90.00
_cell.angle_beta   90.00
_cell.angle_gamma   90.00
#
_symmetry.space_group_name_H-M   'P 1'
#
loop_
_entity.id
_entity.type
_entity.pdbx_description
1 polymer ?
#
loop_
_entity_poly.entity_id
_entity_poly.type
_entity_poly.pdbx_seq_one_letter_code
_entity_poly.pdbx_strand_id
1 'polypeptide(L)'
;YNSYSGNIIALLQSSSTSIQTLRDLLHSRLQVGVDDTVFNRFYFPSATEPIRKAIYQQKVIPPGQPPRYFPIEEGVRKIRNGLFAFHMETGAGYKLVGETFLESEKCDLQEIQFLQVS
;
A
#
# COMPACT_ATOMS: atom_id res chain seq x y z
N TYR A 1 -4.36 -16.05 18.18
CA TYR A 1 -3.84 -14.70 18.48
C TYR A 1 -2.71 -14.44 17.50
N ASN A 2 -3.02 -13.91 16.32
CA ASN A 2 -2.05 -13.50 15.30
C ASN A 2 -2.81 -12.57 14.34
N SER A 3 -2.92 -11.30 14.72
CA SER A 3 -3.54 -10.29 13.87
C SER A 3 -2.53 -9.92 12.79
N TYR A 4 -2.50 -10.69 11.70
CA TYR A 4 -1.84 -10.28 10.47
C TYR A 4 -2.69 -9.20 9.80
N SER A 5 -2.72 -8.00 10.39
CA SER A 5 -3.36 -6.82 9.79
C SER A 5 -2.37 -6.22 8.80
N GLY A 6 -2.51 -6.64 7.56
CA GLY A 6 -1.87 -6.00 6.44
C GLY A 6 -2.56 -4.68 6.12
N ASN A 7 -1.91 -3.56 6.42
CA ASN A 7 -2.43 -2.23 6.08
C ASN A 7 -1.82 -1.76 4.75
N ILE A 8 -2.63 -1.17 3.86
CA ILE A 8 -2.07 -0.39 2.76
C ILE A 8 -1.72 0.98 3.34
N ILE A 9 -0.45 1.32 3.28
CA ILE A 9 0.03 2.64 3.65
C ILE A 9 0.09 3.46 2.36
N ALA A 10 -0.68 4.54 2.29
CA ALA A 10 -0.66 5.46 1.17
C ALA A 10 -0.14 6.81 1.68
N LEU A 11 1.13 7.17 1.43
CA LEU A 11 1.52 8.57 1.63
C LEU A 11 1.01 9.41 0.47
N LEU A 12 0.36 10.51 0.81
CA LEU A 12 -0.05 11.55 -0.11
C LEU A 12 0.82 12.78 0.13
N GLN A 13 1.74 13.08 -0.78
CA GLN A 13 2.36 14.40 -0.76
C GLN A 13 1.41 15.43 -1.39
N SER A 14 0.86 16.27 -0.51
CA SER A 14 0.22 17.57 -0.72
C SER A 14 -1.24 17.65 -1.26
N SER A 15 -2.11 18.16 -0.37
CA SER A 15 -3.39 18.88 -0.60
C SER A 15 -4.70 18.13 -0.86
N SER A 16 -4.72 16.85 -1.21
CA SER A 16 -6.00 16.15 -1.50
C SER A 16 -6.37 15.16 -0.39
N THR A 17 -7.22 15.59 0.55
CA THR A 17 -7.89 14.72 1.55
C THR A 17 -8.83 13.67 0.95
N SER A 18 -8.80 13.48 -0.38
CA SER A 18 -9.80 12.75 -1.15
C SER A 18 -9.63 11.23 -1.17
N ILE A 19 -8.47 10.68 -0.78
CA ILE A 19 -8.20 9.24 -0.87
C ILE A 19 -8.26 8.64 0.52
N GLN A 20 -9.44 8.17 0.93
CA GLN A 20 -9.66 7.64 2.27
C GLN A 20 -10.03 6.17 2.28
N THR A 21 -10.52 5.67 1.15
CA THR A 21 -11.01 4.30 1.02
C THR A 21 -10.26 3.55 -0.08
N LEU A 22 -10.40 2.22 -0.09
CA LEU A 22 -9.92 1.39 -1.20
C LEU A 22 -10.56 1.77 -2.53
N ARG A 23 -11.81 2.26 -2.52
CA ARG A 23 -12.48 2.75 -3.71
C ARG A 23 -11.79 4.01 -4.22
N ASP A 24 -11.42 4.94 -3.35
CA ASP A 24 -10.71 6.15 -3.78
C ASP A 24 -9.32 5.81 -4.29
N LEU A 25 -8.62 4.87 -3.63
CA LEU A 25 -7.31 4.39 -4.05
C LEU A 25 -7.37 3.77 -5.46
N LEU A 26 -8.38 2.94 -5.73
CA LEU A 26 -8.61 2.32 -7.03
C LEU A 26 -8.78 3.38 -8.13
N HIS A 27 -9.55 4.45 -7.88
CA HIS A 27 -9.82 5.50 -8.88
C HIS A 27 -8.79 6.63 -8.90
N SER A 28 -7.85 6.65 -7.95
CA SER A 28 -6.80 7.67 -7.88
C SER A 28 -5.74 7.52 -8.97
N ARG A 29 -4.85 8.52 -9.07
CA ARG A 29 -3.63 8.44 -9.88
C ARG A 29 -2.48 7.68 -9.20
N LEU A 30 -2.65 7.25 -7.95
CA LEU A 30 -1.61 6.52 -7.23
C LEU A 30 -1.33 5.18 -7.90
N GLN A 31 -0.05 4.85 -8.00
CA GLN A 31 0.37 3.48 -8.20
C GLN A 31 0.26 2.72 -6.89
N VAL A 32 0.03 1.40 -6.96
CA VAL A 32 -0.01 0.54 -5.77
C VAL A 32 1.06 -0.53 -5.91
N GLY A 33 1.93 -0.62 -4.93
CA GLY A 33 2.88 -1.71 -4.77
C GLY A 33 2.58 -2.57 -3.55
N VAL A 34 3.21 -3.74 -3.51
CA VAL A 34 3.05 -4.71 -2.43
C VAL A 34 4.42 -5.22 -2.00
N ASP A 35 4.63 -5.34 -0.69
CA ASP A 35 5.84 -5.94 -0.14
C ASP A 35 6.01 -7.38 -0.61
N ASP A 36 7.19 -7.72 -1.11
CA ASP A 36 7.49 -8.99 -1.77
C ASP A 36 7.72 -10.13 -0.77
N THR A 37 6.64 -10.51 -0.10
CA THR A 37 6.61 -11.64 0.83
C THR A 37 5.82 -12.81 0.23
N VAL A 38 6.17 -14.04 0.64
CA VAL A 38 5.43 -15.25 0.24
C VAL A 38 3.95 -15.12 0.58
N PHE A 39 3.62 -14.54 1.75
CA PHE A 39 2.25 -14.29 2.17
C PHE A 39 1.51 -13.39 1.18
N ASN A 40 2.08 -12.23 0.82
CA ASN A 40 1.44 -11.28 -0.10
C ASN A 40 1.31 -11.83 -1.52
N ARG A 41 2.29 -12.61 -1.97
CA ARG A 41 2.27 -13.30 -3.27
C ARG A 41 1.13 -14.31 -3.36
N PHE A 42 0.70 -14.91 -2.26
CA PHE A 42 -0.45 -15.82 -2.22
C PHE A 42 -1.78 -15.07 -1.97
N TYR A 43 -1.76 -14.07 -1.09
CA TYR A 43 -2.96 -13.36 -0.66
C TYR A 43 -3.55 -12.47 -1.76
N PHE A 44 -2.75 -11.65 -2.43
CA PHE A 44 -3.28 -10.69 -3.41
C PHE A 44 -3.99 -11.35 -4.62
N PRO A 45 -3.45 -12.42 -5.21
CA PRO A 45 -4.14 -13.15 -6.28
C PRO A 45 -5.44 -13.82 -5.83
N SER A 46 -5.58 -14.15 -4.54
CA SER A 46 -6.78 -14.80 -4.00
C SER A 46 -7.90 -13.83 -3.60
N ALA A 47 -7.71 -12.52 -3.81
CA ALA A 47 -8.72 -11.51 -3.51
C ALA A 47 -10.03 -11.74 -4.29
N THR A 48 -11.14 -11.94 -3.57
CA THR A 48 -12.47 -12.15 -4.14
C THR A 48 -13.36 -10.91 -4.10
N GLU A 49 -13.18 -10.05 -3.11
CA GLU A 49 -13.94 -8.80 -2.99
C GLU A 49 -13.66 -7.89 -4.21
N PRO A 50 -14.70 -7.35 -4.87
CA PRO A 50 -14.56 -6.63 -6.13
C PRO A 50 -13.53 -5.49 -6.13
N ILE A 51 -13.49 -4.64 -5.11
CA ILE A 51 -12.57 -3.50 -5.06
C ILE A 51 -11.13 -3.98 -4.87
N ARG A 52 -10.88 -4.93 -3.97
CA ARG A 52 -9.55 -5.53 -3.76
C ARG A 52 -9.03 -6.22 -4.99
N LYS A 53 -9.89 -7.03 -5.62
CA LYS A 53 -9.57 -7.72 -6.87
C LYS A 53 -9.22 -6.72 -7.96
N ALA A 54 -9.99 -5.64 -8.08
CA ALA A 54 -9.70 -4.56 -9.02
C ALA A 54 -8.38 -3.84 -8.70
N ILE A 55 -8.07 -3.54 -7.43
CA ILE A 55 -6.77 -2.98 -7.02
C ILE A 55 -5.64 -3.92 -7.44
N TYR A 56 -5.77 -5.22 -7.15
CA TYR A 56 -4.77 -6.19 -7.57
C TYR A 56 -4.58 -6.17 -9.09
N GLN A 57 -5.66 -6.37 -9.85
CA GLN A 57 -5.63 -6.50 -11.31
C GLN A 57 -5.22 -5.22 -12.06
N GLN A 58 -5.58 -4.05 -11.55
CA GLN A 58 -5.38 -2.78 -12.26
C GLN A 58 -4.16 -2.00 -11.76
N LYS A 59 -3.82 -2.16 -10.47
CA LYS A 59 -2.77 -1.36 -9.83
C LYS A 59 -1.54 -2.18 -9.45
N VAL A 60 -1.68 -3.41 -8.96
CA VAL A 60 -0.54 -4.25 -8.55
C VAL A 60 0.03 -5.04 -9.72
N ILE A 61 -0.82 -5.58 -10.58
CA ILE A 61 -0.43 -6.31 -11.80
C ILE A 61 -1.07 -5.68 -13.05
N PRO A 62 -0.76 -4.42 -13.39
CA PRO A 62 -1.42 -3.72 -14.48
C PRO A 62 -1.20 -4.47 -15.81
N PRO A 63 -2.22 -4.54 -16.69
CA PRO A 63 -2.06 -5.18 -18.00
C PRO A 63 -0.88 -4.58 -18.79
N GLY A 64 -0.01 -5.44 -19.30
CA GLY A 64 1.16 -5.03 -20.08
C GLY A 64 2.30 -4.40 -19.28
N GLN A 65 2.26 -4.44 -17.93
CA GLN A 65 3.33 -3.93 -17.07
C GLN A 65 3.82 -5.02 -16.10
N PRO A 66 5.07 -4.93 -15.61
CA PRO A 66 5.55 -5.82 -14.57
C PRO A 66 4.72 -5.72 -13.29
N PRO A 67 4.52 -6.83 -12.56
CA PRO A 67 3.97 -6.83 -11.22
C PRO A 67 4.75 -5.90 -10.28
N ARG A 68 4.04 -5.13 -9.47
CA ARG A 68 4.58 -4.12 -8.55
C ARG A 68 4.82 -4.70 -7.16
N TYR A 69 5.67 -5.72 -7.11
CA TYR A 69 6.19 -6.27 -5.86
C TYR A 69 7.58 -5.72 -5.60
N PHE A 70 7.84 -5.26 -4.38
CA PHE A 70 9.09 -4.61 -4.01
C PHE A 70 9.57 -5.08 -2.64
N PRO A 71 10.90 -5.12 -2.39
CA PRO A 71 11.41 -5.19 -1.03
C PRO A 71 10.87 -4.01 -0.21
N ILE A 72 10.54 -4.25 1.06
CA ILE A 72 9.94 -3.25 1.94
C ILE A 72 10.70 -1.90 1.95
N GLU A 73 12.03 -1.90 1.98
CA GLU A 73 12.85 -0.68 1.95
C GLU A 73 12.69 0.13 0.65
N GLU A 74 12.57 -0.56 -0.48
CA GLU A 74 12.32 0.10 -1.77
C GLU A 74 10.89 0.64 -1.81
N GLY A 75 9.92 -0.15 -1.35
CA GLY A 75 8.53 0.27 -1.25
C GLY A 75 8.38 1.53 -0.41
N VAL A 76 8.92 1.54 0.81
CA VAL A 76 8.96 2.68 1.74
C VAL A 76 9.56 3.92 1.08
N ARG A 77 10.68 3.76 0.36
CA ARG A 77 11.32 4.86 -0.38
C ARG A 77 10.45 5.41 -1.49
N LYS A 78 9.72 4.55 -2.23
CA LYS A 78 8.77 5.02 -3.25
C LYS A 78 7.63 5.80 -2.64
N ILE A 79 7.16 5.44 -1.44
CA ILE A 79 6.11 6.20 -0.77
C ILE A 79 6.61 7.63 -0.45
N ARG A 80 7.87 7.78 -0.05
CA ARG A 80 8.50 9.10 0.18
C ARG A 80 8.56 9.98 -1.07
N ASN A 81 8.79 9.37 -2.24
CA ASN A 81 8.86 10.07 -3.53
C ASN A 81 7.48 10.49 -4.07
N GLY A 82 6.39 10.12 -3.38
CA GLY A 82 5.02 10.47 -3.73
C GLY A 82 4.43 9.62 -4.86
N LEU A 83 3.12 9.84 -5.11
CA LEU A 83 2.31 9.15 -6.12
C LEU A 83 2.29 7.61 -6.01
N PHE A 84 2.59 7.08 -4.83
CA PHE A 84 2.72 5.66 -4.58
C PHE A 84 2.04 5.27 -3.27
N ALA A 85 1.21 4.23 -3.30
CA ALA A 85 0.71 3.53 -2.13
C ALA A 85 1.39 2.17 -2.04
N PHE A 86 1.70 1.73 -0.83
CA PHE A 86 2.45 0.51 -0.62
C PHE A 86 1.80 -0.34 0.48
N HIS A 87 1.51 -1.59 0.13
CA HIS A 87 1.05 -2.56 1.10
C HIS A 87 2.25 -3.25 1.77
N MET A 88 2.34 -3.19 3.09
CA MET A 88 3.37 -3.88 3.87
C MET A 88 2.84 -4.34 5.22
N GLU A 89 3.67 -5.11 5.94
CA GLU A 89 3.42 -5.39 7.35
C GLU A 89 3.52 -4.09 8.16
N THR A 90 2.55 -3.85 9.02
CA THR A 90 2.34 -2.56 9.67
C THR A 90 3.49 -2.19 10.62
N GLY A 91 3.96 -3.13 11.44
CA GLY A 91 5.04 -2.89 12.40
C GLY A 91 6.37 -2.56 11.71
N ALA A 92 6.77 -3.36 10.73
CA ALA A 92 7.96 -3.15 9.92
C ALA A 92 7.87 -1.85 9.12
N GLY A 93 6.68 -1.55 8.59
CA GLY A 93 6.40 -0.30 7.89
C GLY A 93 6.59 0.94 8.77
N TYR A 94 5.98 0.96 9.95
CA TYR A 94 6.16 2.06 10.91
C TYR A 94 7.60 2.22 11.36
N LYS A 95 8.30 1.10 11.59
CA LYS A 95 9.72 1.15 11.98
C LYS A 95 10.55 1.84 10.89
N LEU A 96 10.44 1.39 9.64
CA LEU A 96 11.21 1.95 8.53
C LEU A 96 10.84 3.41 8.24
N VAL A 97 9.55 3.76 8.27
CA VAL A 97 9.10 5.15 8.14
C VAL A 97 9.67 6.00 9.29
N GLY A 98 9.62 5.48 10.52
CA GLY A 98 10.20 6.12 11.70
C GLY A 98 11.69 6.44 11.57
N GLU A 99 12.45 5.52 10.98
CA GLU A 99 13.90 5.61 10.76
C GLU A 99 14.29 6.49 9.56
N THR A 100 13.42 6.64 8.54
CA THR A 100 13.80 7.23 7.25
C THR A 100 13.08 8.53 6.87
N PHE A 101 11.94 8.86 7.50
CA PHE A 101 11.15 10.05 7.21
C PHE A 101 11.37 11.12 8.29
N LEU A 102 11.26 12.39 7.89
CA LEU A 102 11.18 13.53 8.79
C LEU A 102 9.79 13.57 9.46
N GLU A 103 9.69 14.15 10.66
CA GLU A 103 8.41 14.27 11.38
C GLU A 103 7.32 14.95 10.54
N SER A 104 7.66 15.98 9.75
CA SER A 104 6.72 16.63 8.85
C SER A 104 6.22 15.71 7.75
N GLU A 105 7.08 14.86 7.18
CA GLU A 105 6.70 13.87 6.17
C GLU A 105 5.81 12.77 6.79
N LYS A 106 5.96 12.50 8.09
CA LYS A 106 5.14 11.54 8.82
C LYS A 106 3.71 12.03 9.03
N CYS A 107 3.50 13.33 9.27
CA CYS A 107 2.15 13.89 9.40
C CYS A 107 1.33 13.80 8.10
N ASP A 108 1.98 13.64 6.95
CA ASP A 108 1.36 13.51 5.64
C ASP A 108 1.08 12.03 5.25
N LEU A 109 1.44 11.08 6.12
CA LEU A 109 1.05 9.67 5.97
C LEU A 109 -0.46 9.51 6.08
N GLN A 110 -1.04 8.70 5.19
CA GLN A 110 -2.37 8.17 5.38
C GLN A 110 -2.38 6.64 5.32
N GLU A 111 -3.23 6.03 6.13
CA GLU A 111 -3.41 4.59 6.17
C GLU A 111 -4.80 4.21 5.68
N ILE A 112 -4.84 3.22 4.81
CA ILE A 112 -6.08 2.63 4.33
C ILE A 112 -6.01 1.16 4.69
N GLN A 113 -6.93 0.72 5.53
CA GLN A 113 -6.98 -0.68 5.92
C GLN A 113 -7.28 -1.53 4.67
N PHE A 114 -6.29 -2.32 4.27
CA PHE A 114 -6.53 -3.35 3.27
C PHE A 114 -7.18 -4.50 4.00
N LEU A 115 -6.51 -5.33 4.77
CA LEU A 115 -7.16 -6.52 5.34
C LEU A 115 -8.25 -6.15 6.36
N GLN A 116 -9.50 -6.51 6.09
CA GLN A 116 -10.53 -6.65 7.13
C GLN A 116 -10.58 -8.12 7.52
N VAL A 117 -10.02 -8.44 8.68
CA VAL A 117 -10.25 -9.72 9.33
C VAL A 117 -11.35 -9.47 10.36
N SER A 118 -12.54 -9.99 10.09
CA SER A 118 -13.65 -10.07 11.04
C SER A 118 -13.67 -11.45 11.70
#